data_AF-A0A8J6ZX18-F1
#
_entry.id   AF-A0A8J6ZX18-F1
#
_cell.length_a   1.000
_cell.length_b   1.000
_cell.length_c   1.000
_cell.angle_alpha   90.00
_cell.angle_beta   90.00
_cell.angle_gamma   90.00
#
_symmetry.space_group_name_H-M   'P 1'
#
loop_
_entity.id
_entity.type
_entity.pdbx_description
1 polymer ?
#
loop_
_entity_poly.entity_id
_entity_poly.type
_entity_poly.pdbx_seq_one_letter_code
_entity_poly.pdbx_strand_id
1 'polypeptide(L)'
;GQHSAGKIRVLGDIYASLLLKSIEHGWIPPTILMTFDAESQFLVAHNYSDIDLESNGLKFMVSQLQNHPQIDILGTRNKFAVYQKAMVNGIEVLLPDFSEQLPPIQWFIDIVHGRFSGFQCKWGGGTFGKTDVIVSLLVVISRNYPGVRTEDTQLTILAKYAGFIGDIFLDVISTNRTPSITDMTIEQPQKKAWIEQIYRWLASVQGLKLLYGEHNMKMFVNDGFPWFTLTNPTKFLKLLIASRKSSISSKIYQLKLIINAFYNYQTIKTCSKKKPDILQGSEAKAFW
;
A
#
# COMPACT_ATOMS: atom_id res chain seq x y z
N GLY A 1 -18.85 17.25 -4.14
CA GLY A 1 -18.84 18.53 -3.42
C GLY A 1 -17.81 19.46 -4.03
N GLN A 2 -17.96 20.77 -3.89
CA GLN A 2 -17.06 21.81 -4.42
C GLN A 2 -15.61 21.77 -3.84
N HIS A 3 -15.29 20.75 -3.03
CA HIS A 3 -14.08 20.63 -2.19
C HIS A 3 -13.25 19.33 -2.39
N SER A 4 -13.43 18.58 -3.48
CA SER A 4 -12.75 17.28 -3.74
C SER A 4 -11.26 17.36 -4.15
N ALA A 5 -10.51 18.36 -3.70
CA ALA A 5 -9.79 19.23 -4.62
C ALA A 5 -8.27 19.02 -4.88
N GLY A 6 -7.65 17.83 -4.79
CA GLY A 6 -6.24 17.82 -5.26
C GLY A 6 -5.32 16.63 -5.18
N LYS A 7 -5.66 15.46 -4.62
CA LYS A 7 -5.02 14.24 -5.13
C LYS A 7 -5.75 13.79 -6.39
N ILE A 8 -7.08 13.72 -6.30
CA ILE A 8 -7.97 13.34 -7.39
C ILE A 8 -8.19 14.47 -8.41
N ARG A 9 -8.31 15.74 -7.97
CA ARG A 9 -8.36 16.87 -8.91
C ARG A 9 -7.04 16.99 -9.68
N VAL A 10 -5.88 16.75 -9.05
CA VAL A 10 -4.60 16.64 -9.77
C VAL A 10 -4.61 15.47 -10.74
N LEU A 11 -5.13 14.28 -10.40
CA LEU A 11 -5.23 13.17 -11.36
C LEU A 11 -6.20 13.47 -12.53
N GLY A 12 -7.32 14.12 -12.25
CA GLY A 12 -8.29 14.57 -13.26
C GLY A 12 -7.74 15.71 -14.13
N ASP A 13 -7.00 16.64 -13.54
CA ASP A 13 -6.35 17.76 -14.23
C ASP A 13 -5.14 17.27 -15.01
N ILE A 14 -4.35 16.31 -14.50
CA ILE A 14 -3.32 15.60 -15.25
C ILE A 14 -3.98 14.88 -16.44
N TYR A 15 -5.09 14.19 -16.25
CA TYR A 15 -5.74 13.52 -17.38
C TYR A 15 -6.29 14.49 -18.43
N ALA A 16 -7.01 15.53 -17.99
CA ALA A 16 -7.60 16.52 -18.90
C ALA A 16 -6.55 17.44 -19.54
N SER A 17 -5.48 17.79 -18.84
CA SER A 17 -4.47 18.74 -19.32
C SER A 17 -3.23 18.08 -19.93
N LEU A 18 -2.79 16.92 -19.44
CA LEU A 18 -1.64 16.19 -19.99
C LEU A 18 -2.03 15.09 -20.97
N LEU A 19 -3.24 14.54 -20.96
CA LEU A 19 -3.61 13.50 -21.92
C LEU A 19 -4.43 14.07 -23.08
N LEU A 20 -5.54 14.75 -22.79
CA LEU A 20 -6.42 15.28 -23.85
C LEU A 20 -5.79 16.44 -24.62
N LYS A 21 -5.32 17.50 -23.93
CA LYS A 21 -4.67 18.64 -24.62
C LYS A 21 -3.36 18.25 -25.28
N SER A 22 -2.65 17.26 -24.74
CA SER A 22 -1.34 16.90 -25.26
C SER A 22 -1.47 16.01 -26.49
N ILE A 23 -2.50 15.15 -26.59
CA ILE A 23 -2.86 14.45 -27.84
C ILE A 23 -3.21 15.45 -28.96
N GLU A 24 -3.94 16.52 -28.65
CA GLU A 24 -4.23 17.60 -29.62
C GLU A 24 -2.97 18.29 -30.16
N HIS A 25 -1.84 18.21 -29.44
CA HIS A 25 -0.54 18.78 -29.83
C HIS A 25 0.51 17.71 -30.18
N GLY A 26 0.09 16.45 -30.43
CA GLY A 26 0.99 15.37 -30.88
C GLY A 26 1.84 14.72 -29.79
N TRP A 27 1.56 14.98 -28.51
CA TRP A 27 2.19 14.28 -27.40
C TRP A 27 1.63 12.87 -27.24
N ILE A 28 2.54 11.92 -27.11
CA ILE A 28 2.22 10.51 -26.89
C ILE A 28 2.33 10.25 -25.40
N PRO A 29 1.25 9.83 -24.70
CA PRO A 29 1.34 9.49 -23.29
C PRO A 29 2.34 8.36 -23.05
N PRO A 30 3.02 8.35 -21.89
CA PRO A 30 3.92 7.24 -21.57
C PRO A 30 3.13 5.94 -21.60
N THR A 31 3.72 4.85 -22.09
CA THR A 31 3.05 3.55 -22.14
C THR A 31 2.81 2.96 -20.74
N ILE A 32 3.66 3.33 -19.78
CA ILE A 32 3.64 2.83 -18.41
C ILE A 32 3.45 4.02 -17.45
N LEU A 33 2.52 3.86 -16.51
CA LEU A 33 2.30 4.79 -15.40
C LEU A 33 2.62 4.10 -14.08
N MET A 34 3.12 4.86 -13.11
CA MET A 34 3.45 4.41 -11.77
C MET A 34 2.94 5.40 -10.73
N THR A 35 2.42 4.89 -9.61
CA THR A 35 2.03 5.67 -8.43
C THR A 35 3.04 5.43 -7.32
N PHE A 36 3.55 6.51 -6.72
CA PHE A 36 4.54 6.45 -5.65
C PHE A 36 4.55 7.74 -4.82
N ASP A 37 4.95 7.62 -3.56
CA ASP A 37 5.26 8.78 -2.73
C ASP A 37 6.66 9.28 -3.07
N ALA A 38 6.93 10.59 -2.91
CA ALA A 38 8.16 11.23 -3.38
C ALA A 38 9.44 10.59 -2.80
N GLU A 39 9.35 10.03 -1.62
CA GLU A 39 10.42 9.36 -0.88
C GLU A 39 10.47 7.83 -1.09
N SER A 40 9.69 7.29 -2.02
CA SER A 40 9.67 5.86 -2.32
C SER A 40 10.96 5.44 -3.03
N GLN A 41 11.60 4.40 -2.51
CA GLN A 41 12.69 3.69 -3.16
C GLN A 41 12.16 2.36 -3.72
N PHE A 42 12.71 1.98 -4.87
CA PHE A 42 12.38 0.72 -5.54
C PHE A 42 13.60 -0.16 -5.59
N LEU A 43 13.59 -1.23 -4.80
CA LEU A 43 14.76 -2.08 -4.59
C LEU A 43 14.41 -3.53 -4.93
N VAL A 44 15.35 -4.23 -5.53
CA VAL A 44 15.25 -5.67 -5.80
C VAL A 44 15.41 -6.44 -4.50
N ALA A 45 14.54 -7.43 -4.31
CA ALA A 45 14.58 -8.33 -3.16
C ALA A 45 14.90 -9.76 -3.63
N HIS A 46 16.05 -10.27 -3.20
CA HIS A 46 16.42 -11.67 -3.42
C HIS A 46 15.77 -12.57 -2.37
N ASN A 47 15.27 -13.73 -2.80
CA ASN A 47 14.64 -14.73 -1.92
C ASN A 47 13.53 -14.16 -1.01
N TYR A 48 12.91 -13.05 -1.41
CA TYR A 48 11.87 -12.34 -0.67
C TYR A 48 12.29 -11.73 0.68
N SER A 49 13.58 -11.75 1.06
CA SER A 49 14.08 -11.23 2.34
C SER A 49 15.25 -10.25 2.19
N ASP A 50 16.16 -10.52 1.25
CA ASP A 50 17.43 -9.81 1.16
C ASP A 50 17.28 -8.65 0.17
N ILE A 51 17.34 -7.41 0.68
CA ILE A 51 17.15 -6.20 -0.12
C ILE A 51 18.52 -5.73 -0.61
N ASP A 52 18.68 -5.64 -1.93
CA ASP A 52 19.85 -5.01 -2.53
C ASP A 52 19.65 -3.48 -2.56
N LEU A 53 20.35 -2.78 -1.66
CA LEU A 53 20.23 -1.32 -1.50
C LEU A 53 20.78 -0.53 -2.70
N GLU A 54 21.63 -1.14 -3.52
CA GLU A 54 22.23 -0.51 -4.71
C GLU A 54 21.49 -0.89 -6.00
N SER A 55 20.44 -1.70 -5.89
CA SER A 55 19.69 -2.18 -7.04
C SER A 55 18.78 -1.11 -7.65
N ASN A 56 18.50 -1.28 -8.95
CA ASN A 56 17.54 -0.46 -9.68
C ASN A 56 16.23 -1.21 -9.90
N GLY A 57 15.37 -1.22 -8.87
CA GLY A 57 14.06 -1.87 -8.94
C GLY A 57 13.14 -1.26 -10.00
N LEU A 58 13.23 0.05 -10.26
CA LEU A 58 12.45 0.73 -11.30
C LEU A 58 12.70 0.14 -12.69
N LYS A 59 13.97 -0.06 -13.05
CA LYS A 59 14.33 -0.69 -14.34
C LYS A 59 13.73 -2.08 -14.45
N PHE A 60 13.75 -2.85 -13.36
CA PHE A 60 13.19 -4.19 -13.37
C PHE A 60 11.67 -4.17 -13.54
N MET A 61 10.96 -3.28 -12.83
CA MET A 61 9.51 -3.07 -13.00
C MET A 61 9.14 -2.74 -14.44
N VAL A 62 9.84 -1.79 -15.08
CA VAL A 62 9.60 -1.42 -16.48
C VAL A 62 9.82 -2.62 -17.41
N SER A 63 10.91 -3.37 -17.21
CA SER A 63 11.20 -4.55 -18.03
C SER A 63 10.15 -5.65 -17.90
N GLN A 64 9.51 -5.81 -16.73
CA GLN A 64 8.45 -6.78 -16.55
C GLN A 64 7.25 -6.48 -17.45
N LEU A 65 6.79 -5.23 -17.51
CA LEU A 65 5.66 -4.86 -18.36
C LEU A 65 6.01 -4.93 -19.85
N GLN A 66 7.25 -4.60 -20.22
CA GLN A 66 7.70 -4.67 -21.62
C GLN A 66 7.81 -6.12 -22.12
N ASN A 67 8.31 -7.03 -21.28
CA ASN A 67 8.51 -8.43 -21.64
C ASN A 67 7.22 -9.27 -21.52
N HIS A 68 6.20 -8.76 -20.81
CA HIS A 68 4.94 -9.43 -20.57
C HIS A 68 3.76 -8.52 -20.94
N PRO A 69 3.49 -8.31 -22.25
CA PRO A 69 2.48 -7.36 -22.73
C PRO A 69 1.04 -7.73 -22.33
N GLN A 70 0.80 -8.98 -21.91
CA GLN A 70 -0.46 -9.45 -21.36
C GLN A 70 -0.74 -8.91 -19.95
N ILE A 71 0.25 -8.39 -19.23
CA ILE A 71 0.07 -7.81 -17.91
C ILE A 71 -0.44 -6.37 -18.07
N ASP A 72 -1.53 -6.06 -17.38
CA ASP A 72 -2.15 -4.73 -17.41
C ASP A 72 -1.69 -3.87 -16.24
N ILE A 73 -1.60 -4.47 -15.04
CA ILE A 73 -1.32 -3.72 -13.81
C ILE A 73 -0.67 -4.59 -12.73
N LEU A 74 0.39 -4.09 -12.10
CA LEU A 74 1.12 -4.72 -11.02
C LEU A 74 1.15 -3.81 -9.79
N GLY A 75 1.34 -4.41 -8.61
CA GLY A 75 1.75 -3.69 -7.40
C GLY A 75 3.06 -4.27 -6.92
N THR A 76 4.02 -3.46 -6.48
CA THR A 76 5.22 -4.00 -5.84
C THR A 76 4.92 -4.49 -4.43
N ARG A 77 5.83 -5.30 -3.88
CA ARG A 77 5.75 -5.64 -2.47
C ARG A 77 6.06 -4.41 -1.62
N ASN A 78 5.09 -3.93 -0.85
CA ASN A 78 5.32 -2.90 0.14
C ASN A 78 6.37 -3.33 1.18
N LYS A 79 7.27 -2.42 1.53
CA LYS A 79 8.25 -2.55 2.62
C LYS A 79 8.19 -1.31 3.51
N PHE A 80 7.70 -1.46 4.73
CA PHE A 80 7.68 -0.35 5.66
C PHE A 80 9.08 -0.01 6.18
N ALA A 81 9.35 1.28 6.34
CA ALA A 81 10.53 1.81 6.99
C ALA A 81 10.15 3.07 7.79
N VAL A 82 10.82 3.27 8.93
CA VAL A 82 10.85 4.60 9.56
C VAL A 82 11.83 5.43 8.74
N TYR A 83 11.48 6.68 8.47
CA TYR A 83 12.35 7.56 7.65
C TYR A 83 13.11 8.51 8.56
N GLN A 84 14.39 8.67 8.26
CA GLN A 84 15.28 9.62 8.92
C GLN A 84 15.70 10.72 7.95
N LYS A 85 16.02 11.89 8.51
CA LYS A 85 16.62 12.98 7.73
C LYS A 85 18.08 12.63 7.44
N ALA A 86 18.49 12.85 6.20
CA ALA A 86 19.85 12.67 5.75
C ALA A 86 20.24 13.81 4.81
N MET A 87 21.55 14.07 4.70
CA MET A 87 22.09 15.03 3.74
C MET A 87 22.69 14.26 2.56
N VAL A 88 22.20 14.51 1.35
CA VAL A 88 22.72 13.94 0.10
C VAL A 88 23.12 15.10 -0.80
N ASN A 89 24.41 15.19 -1.14
CA ASN A 89 24.96 16.27 -1.97
C ASN A 89 24.58 17.68 -1.50
N GLY A 90 24.52 17.90 -0.19
CA GLY A 90 24.14 19.19 0.41
C GLY A 90 22.64 19.47 0.47
N ILE A 91 21.79 18.51 0.08
CA ILE A 91 20.33 18.62 0.13
C ILE A 91 19.79 17.73 1.26
N GLU A 92 18.91 18.29 2.11
CA GLU A 92 18.18 17.51 3.12
C GLU A 92 17.12 16.64 2.43
N VAL A 93 17.21 15.34 2.62
CA VAL A 93 16.26 14.35 2.10
C VAL A 93 15.81 13.40 3.20
N LEU A 94 14.66 12.76 3.01
CA LEU A 94 14.21 11.68 3.88
C LEU A 94 14.62 10.34 3.27
N LEU A 95 15.33 9.51 4.04
CA LEU A 95 15.75 8.17 3.61
C LEU A 95 15.18 7.11 4.56
N PRO A 96 14.85 5.91 4.05
CA PRO A 96 14.40 4.81 4.88
C PRO A 96 15.54 4.33 5.80
N ASP A 97 15.22 4.19 7.08
CA ASP A 97 16.04 3.50 8.06
C ASP A 97 15.52 2.07 8.26
N PHE A 98 16.21 1.10 7.66
CA PHE A 98 15.88 -0.31 7.79
C PHE A 98 16.36 -0.94 9.11
N SER A 99 17.17 -0.22 9.89
CA SER A 99 17.62 -0.66 11.22
C SER A 99 16.57 -0.41 12.30
N GLU A 100 15.72 0.59 12.08
CA GLU A 100 14.65 0.97 12.99
C GLU A 100 13.60 -0.12 13.19
N GLN A 101 13.06 -0.16 14.41
CA GLN A 101 12.05 -1.15 14.75
C GLN A 101 10.68 -0.70 14.22
N LEU A 102 10.11 -1.50 13.32
CA LEU A 102 8.77 -1.26 12.80
C LEU A 102 7.68 -1.54 13.86
N PRO A 103 6.58 -0.78 13.85
CA PRO A 103 5.41 -1.12 14.65
C PRO A 103 4.87 -2.53 14.29
N PRO A 104 4.25 -3.25 15.25
CA PRO A 104 3.95 -4.68 15.08
C PRO A 104 3.08 -5.01 13.86
N ILE A 105 2.09 -4.17 13.55
CA ILE A 105 1.16 -4.41 12.43
C ILE A 105 1.85 -4.20 11.09
N GLN A 106 2.62 -3.13 10.93
CA GLN A 106 3.42 -2.84 9.74
C GLN A 106 4.46 -3.93 9.50
N TRP A 107 5.17 -4.36 10.55
CA TRP A 107 6.10 -5.49 10.48
C TRP A 107 5.40 -6.78 10.02
N PHE A 108 4.21 -7.07 10.54
CA PHE A 108 3.42 -8.22 10.10
C PHE A 108 3.04 -8.12 8.62
N ILE A 109 2.58 -6.93 8.17
CA ILE A 109 2.21 -6.68 6.77
C ILE A 109 3.40 -6.92 5.83
N ASP A 110 4.61 -6.47 6.16
CA ASP A 110 5.83 -6.72 5.36
C ASP A 110 6.06 -8.20 5.04
N ILE A 111 5.70 -9.08 5.98
CA ILE A 111 5.88 -10.53 5.87
C ILE A 111 4.82 -11.15 4.96
N VAL A 112 3.59 -10.65 5.00
CA VAL A 112 2.45 -11.35 4.39
C VAL A 112 1.99 -10.75 3.07
N HIS A 113 2.30 -9.48 2.83
CA HIS A 113 1.89 -8.73 1.65
C HIS A 113 2.40 -9.38 0.35
N GLY A 114 1.49 -9.59 -0.61
CA GLY A 114 1.70 -10.28 -1.87
C GLY A 114 1.84 -11.80 -1.77
N ARG A 115 1.95 -12.39 -0.57
CA ARG A 115 2.29 -13.82 -0.40
C ARG A 115 1.12 -14.71 -0.01
N PHE A 116 0.06 -14.11 0.54
CA PHE A 116 -1.12 -14.81 1.05
C PHE A 116 -2.41 -14.12 0.60
N SER A 117 -3.47 -14.91 0.43
CA SER A 117 -4.82 -14.36 0.21
C SER A 117 -5.23 -13.49 1.40
N GLY A 118 -5.87 -12.37 1.12
CA GLY A 118 -6.18 -11.33 2.10
C GLY A 118 -5.11 -10.26 2.24
N PHE A 119 -4.01 -10.36 1.50
CA PHE A 119 -2.91 -9.38 1.53
C PHE A 119 -2.40 -9.12 0.11
N GLN A 120 -3.32 -9.03 -0.86
CA GLN A 120 -3.04 -8.86 -2.29
C GLN A 120 -3.42 -7.46 -2.79
N CYS A 121 -3.55 -6.50 -1.88
CA CYS A 121 -3.85 -5.12 -2.22
C CYS A 121 -2.65 -4.45 -2.90
N LYS A 122 -2.85 -3.75 -4.02
CA LYS A 122 -1.84 -2.85 -4.58
C LYS A 122 -1.91 -1.54 -3.78
N TRP A 123 -0.81 -1.15 -3.15
CA TRP A 123 -0.76 0.04 -2.30
C TRP A 123 -0.54 1.29 -3.13
N GLY A 124 -0.91 2.45 -2.60
CA GLY A 124 -0.71 3.74 -3.27
C GLY A 124 0.74 3.96 -3.72
N GLY A 125 1.69 3.49 -2.90
CA GLY A 125 3.10 3.38 -3.27
C GLY A 125 3.40 2.07 -4.01
N GLY A 126 3.90 2.18 -5.24
CA GLY A 126 4.42 1.07 -6.03
C GLY A 126 3.40 0.32 -6.88
N THR A 127 2.25 0.92 -7.18
CA THR A 127 1.35 0.42 -8.24
C THR A 127 1.83 0.92 -9.60
N PHE A 128 1.93 0.04 -10.59
CA PHE A 128 2.41 0.38 -11.93
C PHE A 128 1.78 -0.49 -13.01
N GLY A 129 1.66 0.00 -14.23
CA GLY A 129 0.88 -0.67 -15.25
C GLY A 129 0.75 0.14 -16.52
N LYS A 130 -0.07 -0.35 -17.44
CA LYS A 130 -0.44 0.38 -18.65
C LYS A 130 -1.15 1.68 -18.24
N THR A 131 -0.76 2.78 -18.87
CA THR A 131 -1.24 4.12 -18.50
C THR A 131 -2.75 4.23 -18.64
N ASP A 132 -3.32 3.74 -19.75
CA ASP A 132 -4.77 3.74 -20.00
C ASP A 132 -5.55 2.96 -18.94
N VAL A 133 -5.04 1.82 -18.48
CA VAL A 133 -5.62 1.00 -17.43
C VAL A 133 -5.68 1.74 -16.10
N ILE A 134 -4.53 2.21 -15.59
CA ILE A 134 -4.46 2.90 -14.29
C ILE A 134 -5.32 4.15 -14.31
N VAL A 135 -5.21 4.95 -15.36
CA VAL A 135 -5.95 6.20 -15.50
C VAL A 135 -7.45 5.97 -15.55
N SER A 136 -7.92 4.99 -16.33
CA SER A 136 -9.34 4.67 -16.41
C SER A 136 -9.92 4.30 -15.04
N LEU A 137 -9.20 3.49 -14.26
CA LEU A 137 -9.59 3.12 -12.90
C LEU A 137 -9.63 4.32 -11.96
N LEU A 138 -8.58 5.16 -11.99
CA LEU A 138 -8.51 6.36 -11.15
C LEU A 138 -9.62 7.37 -11.50
N VAL A 139 -9.98 7.52 -12.77
CA VAL A 139 -11.09 8.37 -13.22
C VAL A 139 -12.43 7.85 -12.70
N VAL A 140 -12.66 6.54 -12.73
CA VAL A 140 -13.88 5.94 -12.17
C VAL A 140 -13.97 6.20 -10.66
N ILE A 141 -12.88 5.98 -9.92
CA ILE A 141 -12.82 6.24 -8.47
C ILE A 141 -13.09 7.71 -8.17
N SER A 142 -12.37 8.58 -8.89
CA SER A 142 -12.44 10.04 -8.82
C SER A 142 -13.86 10.58 -8.96
N ARG A 143 -14.59 10.11 -9.97
CA ARG A 143 -15.95 10.58 -10.28
C ARG A 143 -16.98 10.07 -9.27
N ASN A 144 -16.85 8.83 -8.81
CA ASN A 144 -17.87 8.16 -8.00
C ASN A 144 -17.63 8.29 -6.49
N TYR A 145 -16.39 8.47 -6.06
CA TYR A 145 -15.96 8.49 -4.65
C TYR A 145 -14.98 9.64 -4.39
N PRO A 146 -15.39 10.90 -4.63
CA PRO A 146 -14.51 12.04 -4.49
C PRO A 146 -14.00 12.17 -3.04
N GLY A 147 -12.68 12.08 -2.84
CA GLY A 147 -12.03 12.25 -1.55
C GLY A 147 -11.87 10.99 -0.69
N VAL A 148 -12.04 9.79 -1.28
CA VAL A 148 -11.75 8.52 -0.62
C VAL A 148 -10.26 8.39 -0.24
N ARG A 149 -9.98 7.82 0.95
CA ARG A 149 -8.61 7.61 1.50
C ARG A 149 -7.89 6.35 1.02
N THR A 150 -8.63 5.45 0.38
CA THR A 150 -8.18 4.09 -0.01
C THR A 150 -8.42 3.86 -1.49
N GLU A 151 -8.11 4.87 -2.30
CA GLU A 151 -8.19 4.80 -3.75
C GLU A 151 -7.36 3.64 -4.31
N ASP A 152 -6.27 3.29 -3.64
CA ASP A 152 -5.39 2.17 -3.99
C ASP A 152 -6.06 0.80 -3.82
N THR A 153 -6.77 0.61 -2.72
CA THR A 153 -7.56 -0.59 -2.45
C THR A 153 -8.76 -0.66 -3.40
N GLN A 154 -9.43 0.46 -3.64
CA GLN A 154 -10.49 0.54 -4.65
C GLN A 154 -9.99 0.20 -6.04
N LEU A 155 -8.84 0.75 -6.44
CA LEU A 155 -8.19 0.48 -7.71
C LEU A 155 -7.88 -1.01 -7.85
N THR A 156 -7.40 -1.65 -6.79
CA THR A 156 -7.15 -3.10 -6.79
C THR A 156 -8.42 -3.91 -7.01
N ILE A 157 -9.49 -3.58 -6.27
CA ILE A 157 -10.79 -4.25 -6.38
C ILE A 157 -11.33 -4.08 -7.80
N LEU A 158 -11.45 -2.84 -8.26
CA LEU A 158 -11.97 -2.53 -9.59
C LEU A 158 -11.13 -3.18 -10.69
N ALA A 159 -9.79 -3.20 -10.54
CA ALA A 159 -8.94 -3.84 -11.53
C ALA A 159 -9.25 -5.33 -11.68
N LYS A 160 -9.42 -6.04 -10.57
CA LYS A 160 -9.78 -7.46 -10.60
C LYS A 160 -11.12 -7.70 -11.28
N TYR A 161 -12.15 -6.96 -10.88
CA TYR A 161 -13.51 -7.20 -11.36
C TYR A 161 -13.76 -6.65 -12.77
N ALA A 162 -12.92 -5.71 -13.24
CA ALA A 162 -12.88 -5.30 -14.64
C ALA A 162 -12.13 -6.31 -15.54
N GLY A 163 -11.51 -7.35 -14.96
CA GLY A 163 -10.81 -8.40 -15.72
C GLY A 163 -9.38 -8.05 -16.11
N PHE A 164 -8.79 -6.98 -15.57
CA PHE A 164 -7.39 -6.65 -15.82
C PHE A 164 -6.45 -7.71 -15.24
N ILE A 165 -5.41 -8.05 -16.01
CA ILE A 165 -4.43 -9.07 -15.67
C ILE A 165 -3.32 -8.43 -14.83
N GLY A 166 -3.05 -9.00 -13.66
CA GLY A 166 -2.14 -8.39 -12.72
C GLY A 166 -2.05 -9.06 -11.36
N ASP A 167 -0.89 -8.95 -10.71
CA ASP A 167 -0.65 -9.46 -9.36
C ASP A 167 0.33 -8.55 -8.58
N ILE A 168 0.76 -8.97 -7.39
CA ILE A 168 1.85 -8.35 -6.64
C ILE A 168 3.19 -8.87 -7.16
N PHE A 169 4.01 -7.96 -7.68
CA PHE A 169 5.37 -8.22 -8.13
C PHE A 169 6.31 -8.30 -6.91
N LEU A 170 6.63 -9.53 -6.50
CA LEU A 170 7.35 -9.82 -5.25
C LEU A 170 8.86 -9.55 -5.30
N ASP A 171 9.44 -9.49 -6.50
CA ASP A 171 10.89 -9.35 -6.69
C ASP A 171 11.37 -7.91 -6.49
N VAL A 172 10.45 -6.94 -6.48
CA VAL A 172 10.74 -5.54 -6.18
C VAL A 172 9.93 -5.10 -4.97
N ILE A 173 10.59 -4.37 -4.08
CA ILE A 173 9.92 -3.65 -3.01
C ILE A 173 9.73 -2.18 -3.37
N SER A 174 8.62 -1.61 -2.92
CA SER A 174 8.49 -0.15 -2.74
C SER A 174 8.63 0.15 -1.26
N THR A 175 9.53 1.04 -0.89
CA THR A 175 9.59 1.54 0.48
C THR A 175 8.40 2.43 0.76
N ASN A 176 7.86 2.33 1.97
CA ASN A 176 6.72 3.11 2.40
C ASN A 176 6.92 3.57 3.84
N ARG A 177 6.66 4.85 4.09
CA ARG A 177 6.93 5.46 5.37
C ARG A 177 5.93 4.99 6.42
N THR A 178 6.45 4.61 7.58
CA THR A 178 5.64 4.41 8.79
C THR A 178 6.13 5.31 9.91
N PRO A 179 5.24 5.77 10.82
CA PRO A 179 5.67 6.36 12.08
C PRO A 179 6.51 5.36 12.90
N SER A 180 7.42 5.89 13.71
CA SER A 180 8.12 5.11 14.74
C SER A 180 7.14 4.63 15.81
N ILE A 181 7.54 3.62 16.58
CA ILE A 181 6.77 3.07 17.71
C ILE A 181 6.52 4.12 18.79
N THR A 182 7.45 5.08 18.91
CA THR A 182 7.43 6.17 19.89
C THR A 182 6.70 7.42 19.41
N ASP A 183 6.39 7.53 18.11
CA ASP A 183 5.75 8.72 17.55
C ASP A 183 4.32 8.86 18.07
N MET A 184 3.97 10.09 18.45
CA MET A 184 2.63 10.45 18.94
C MET A 184 1.95 11.41 17.95
N THR A 185 0.62 11.36 17.89
CA THR A 185 -0.18 12.34 17.14
C THR A 185 -0.06 13.72 17.77
N ILE A 186 -0.17 14.76 16.95
CA ILE A 186 -0.19 16.15 17.43
C ILE A 186 -1.50 16.54 18.11
N GLU A 187 -2.61 15.86 17.77
CA GLU A 187 -3.94 16.12 18.31
C GLU A 187 -4.09 15.61 19.76
N GLN A 188 -4.95 16.27 20.54
CA GLN A 188 -5.27 15.90 21.91
C GLN A 188 -6.60 15.12 21.99
N PRO A 189 -6.69 14.02 22.76
CA PRO A 189 -5.58 13.38 23.49
C PRO A 189 -4.60 12.70 22.53
N GLN A 190 -3.30 12.82 22.83
CA GLN A 190 -2.25 12.20 22.01
C GLN A 190 -2.40 10.68 21.97
N LYS A 191 -2.25 10.11 20.78
CA LYS A 191 -2.24 8.67 20.52
C LYS A 191 -0.95 8.27 19.83
N LYS A 192 -0.61 6.99 19.83
CA LYS A 192 0.49 6.48 19.00
C LYS A 192 0.15 6.71 17.53
N ALA A 193 1.03 7.38 16.79
CA ALA A 193 0.78 7.78 15.40
C ALA A 193 0.55 6.58 14.47
N TRP A 194 1.29 5.48 14.68
CA TRP A 194 1.11 4.25 13.91
C TRP A 194 -0.25 3.59 14.19
N ILE A 195 -0.82 3.73 15.40
CA ILE A 195 -2.16 3.22 15.72
C ILE A 195 -3.22 4.01 14.93
N GLU A 196 -3.08 5.33 14.87
CA GLU A 196 -4.00 6.19 14.11
C GLU A 196 -3.90 5.92 12.60
N GLN A 197 -2.70 5.63 12.08
CA GLN A 197 -2.52 5.18 10.69
C GLN A 197 -3.31 3.89 10.41
N ILE A 198 -3.16 2.86 11.25
CA ILE A 198 -3.91 1.60 11.09
C ILE A 198 -5.41 1.83 11.27
N TYR A 199 -5.83 2.66 12.23
CA TYR A 199 -7.23 3.00 12.44
C TYR A 199 -7.87 3.56 11.17
N ARG A 200 -7.20 4.51 10.50
CA ARG A 200 -7.67 5.08 9.22
C ARG A 200 -7.84 3.99 8.16
N TRP A 201 -6.85 3.12 7.98
CA TRP A 201 -6.96 2.01 7.02
C TRP A 201 -8.14 1.09 7.33
N LEU A 202 -8.36 0.73 8.59
CA LEU A 202 -9.47 -0.15 8.97
C LEU A 202 -10.84 0.50 8.85
N ALA A 203 -10.95 1.80 9.14
CA ALA A 203 -12.19 2.56 8.95
C ALA A 203 -12.57 2.61 7.46
N SER A 204 -11.58 2.84 6.59
CA SER A 204 -11.77 2.80 5.14
C SER A 204 -12.16 1.40 4.65
N VAL A 205 -11.51 0.34 5.13
CA VAL A 205 -11.87 -1.05 4.80
C VAL A 205 -13.33 -1.35 5.16
N GLN A 206 -13.85 -0.88 6.30
CA GLN A 206 -15.27 -1.05 6.61
C GLN A 206 -16.18 -0.33 5.59
N GLY A 207 -15.82 0.89 5.20
CA GLY A 207 -16.54 1.61 4.14
C GLY A 207 -16.55 0.85 2.81
N LEU A 208 -15.41 0.28 2.43
CA LEU A 208 -15.30 -0.55 1.21
C LEU A 208 -16.14 -1.83 1.31
N LYS A 209 -16.25 -2.46 2.49
CA LYS A 209 -17.10 -3.65 2.68
C LYS A 209 -18.57 -3.33 2.46
N LEU A 210 -19.03 -2.17 2.90
CA LEU A 210 -20.39 -1.71 2.66
C LEU A 210 -20.63 -1.44 1.16
N LEU A 211 -19.61 -0.95 0.46
CA LEU A 211 -19.70 -0.59 -0.95
C LEU A 211 -19.63 -1.80 -1.90
N TYR A 212 -18.62 -2.66 -1.74
CA TYR A 212 -18.34 -3.76 -2.66
C TYR A 212 -18.78 -5.12 -2.11
N GLY A 213 -19.13 -5.23 -0.83
CA GLY A 213 -19.37 -6.50 -0.16
C GLY A 213 -18.09 -7.21 0.26
N GLU A 214 -18.12 -7.88 1.42
CA GLU A 214 -16.96 -8.56 2.00
C GLU A 214 -16.40 -9.67 1.08
N HIS A 215 -17.26 -10.38 0.37
CA HIS A 215 -16.88 -11.45 -0.55
C HIS A 215 -15.97 -10.94 -1.68
N ASN A 216 -16.14 -9.69 -2.10
CA ASN A 216 -15.34 -9.10 -3.16
C ASN A 216 -13.99 -8.57 -2.68
N MET A 217 -13.84 -8.34 -1.37
CA MET A 217 -12.64 -7.75 -0.79
C MET A 217 -11.69 -8.75 -0.13
N LYS A 218 -12.22 -9.87 0.37
CA LYS A 218 -11.48 -10.81 1.24
C LYS A 218 -10.17 -11.33 0.65
N MET A 219 -10.02 -11.33 -0.68
CA MET A 219 -8.79 -11.70 -1.36
C MET A 219 -7.69 -10.64 -1.24
N PHE A 220 -8.05 -9.35 -1.17
CA PHE A 220 -7.10 -8.23 -1.18
C PHE A 220 -6.73 -7.76 0.21
N VAL A 221 -7.74 -7.62 1.08
CA VAL A 221 -7.58 -7.10 2.43
C VAL A 221 -8.35 -8.00 3.41
N ASN A 222 -7.61 -8.63 4.31
CA ASN A 222 -8.16 -9.42 5.39
C ASN A 222 -8.10 -8.62 6.68
N ASP A 223 -9.28 -8.30 7.21
CA ASP A 223 -9.41 -7.73 8.56
C ASP A 223 -9.79 -8.75 9.64
N GLY A 224 -9.95 -10.02 9.27
CA GLY A 224 -10.21 -11.13 10.16
C GLY A 224 -8.94 -11.79 10.67
N PHE A 225 -9.10 -13.00 11.21
CA PHE A 225 -7.96 -13.82 11.61
C PHE A 225 -7.11 -14.19 10.37
N PRO A 226 -5.78 -14.12 10.44
CA PRO A 226 -4.90 -14.53 9.34
C PRO A 226 -4.85 -16.06 9.24
N TRP A 227 -5.92 -16.68 8.73
CA TRP A 227 -6.09 -18.14 8.68
C TRP A 227 -4.95 -18.89 7.97
N PHE A 228 -4.21 -18.22 7.07
CA PHE A 228 -3.02 -18.79 6.45
C PHE A 228 -1.93 -19.18 7.47
N THR A 229 -1.94 -18.61 8.68
CA THR A 229 -1.04 -19.02 9.76
C THR A 229 -1.32 -20.44 10.25
N LEU A 230 -2.55 -20.93 10.06
CA LEU A 230 -2.98 -22.29 10.38
C LEU A 230 -3.05 -23.19 9.15
N THR A 231 -3.45 -22.66 7.99
CA THR A 231 -3.56 -23.47 6.76
C THR A 231 -2.25 -23.60 5.99
N ASN A 232 -1.30 -22.67 6.17
CA ASN A 232 0.03 -22.69 5.55
C ASN A 232 1.14 -22.36 6.57
N PRO A 233 1.21 -23.07 7.72
CA PRO A 233 2.08 -22.72 8.84
C PRO A 233 3.56 -22.79 8.48
N THR A 234 3.97 -23.80 7.69
CA THR A 234 5.37 -23.99 7.28
C THR A 234 5.86 -22.84 6.39
N LYS A 235 5.05 -22.40 5.41
CA LYS A 235 5.37 -21.26 4.54
C LYS A 235 5.50 -19.98 5.35
N PHE A 236 4.56 -19.74 6.27
CA PHE A 236 4.60 -18.57 7.14
C PHE A 236 5.82 -18.57 8.07
N LEU A 237 6.12 -19.70 8.73
CA LEU A 237 7.29 -19.84 9.60
C LEU A 237 8.61 -19.66 8.87
N LYS A 238 8.73 -20.16 7.63
CA LYS A 238 9.94 -19.93 6.80
C LYS A 238 10.18 -18.44 6.56
N LEU A 239 9.13 -17.68 6.25
CA LEU A 239 9.22 -16.24 6.02
C LEU A 239 9.59 -15.47 7.31
N LEU A 240 9.05 -15.89 8.46
CA LEU A 240 9.42 -15.31 9.75
C LEU A 240 10.90 -15.50 10.06
N ILE A 241 11.40 -16.73 9.86
CA ILE A 241 12.80 -17.08 10.13
C ILE A 241 13.74 -16.37 9.15
N ALA A 242 13.37 -16.25 7.87
CA ALA A 242 14.17 -15.56 6.86
C ALA A 242 14.32 -14.05 7.12
N SER A 243 13.41 -13.44 7.89
CA SER A 243 13.37 -11.98 8.06
C SER A 243 14.49 -11.37 8.93
N ARG A 244 15.21 -12.16 9.75
CA ARG A 244 16.33 -11.69 10.62
C ARG A 244 17.33 -12.80 10.96
N LYS A 245 18.59 -12.44 11.27
CA LYS A 245 19.60 -13.37 11.82
C LYS A 245 19.03 -14.17 13.01
N SER A 246 19.16 -15.49 12.93
CA SER A 246 18.39 -16.44 13.71
C SER A 246 19.07 -16.80 15.04
N SER A 247 18.80 -16.03 16.10
CA SER A 247 19.00 -16.49 17.48
C SER A 247 17.67 -17.00 18.06
N ILE A 248 17.73 -17.82 19.12
CA ILE A 248 16.51 -18.23 19.84
C ILE A 248 15.78 -17.02 20.43
N SER A 249 16.54 -16.03 20.91
CA SER A 249 15.99 -14.77 21.42
C SER A 249 15.24 -13.98 20.35
N SER A 250 15.73 -13.96 19.10
CA SER A 250 15.04 -13.26 18.00
C SER A 250 13.73 -13.95 17.63
N LYS A 251 13.66 -15.29 17.66
CA LYS A 251 12.43 -16.06 17.42
C LYS A 251 11.34 -15.79 18.47
N ILE A 252 11.71 -15.79 19.76
CA ILE A 252 10.75 -15.49 20.84
C ILE A 252 10.21 -14.07 20.69
N TYR A 253 11.09 -13.13 20.37
CA TYR A 253 10.70 -11.74 20.13
C TYR A 253 9.75 -11.58 18.93
N GLN A 254 10.00 -12.28 17.82
CA GLN A 254 9.08 -12.31 16.67
C GLN A 254 7.71 -12.84 17.04
N LEU A 255 7.62 -13.91 17.84
CA LEU A 255 6.34 -14.44 18.31
C LEU A 255 5.58 -13.40 19.14
N LYS A 256 6.28 -12.69 20.04
CA LYS A 256 5.69 -11.58 20.80
C LYS A 256 5.18 -10.47 19.88
N LEU A 257 5.92 -10.12 18.82
CA LEU A 257 5.47 -9.13 17.84
C LEU A 257 4.21 -9.57 17.10
N ILE A 258 4.07 -10.84 16.71
CA ILE A 258 2.86 -11.36 16.07
C ILE A 258 1.65 -11.24 17.02
N ILE A 259 1.82 -11.68 18.28
CA ILE A 259 0.76 -11.59 19.29
C ILE A 259 0.35 -10.14 19.50
N ASN A 260 1.32 -9.24 19.63
CA ASN A 260 1.08 -7.81 19.76
C ASN A 260 0.39 -7.22 18.53
N ALA A 261 0.81 -7.61 17.32
CA ALA A 261 0.19 -7.17 16.08
C ALA A 261 -1.29 -7.58 16.06
N PHE A 262 -1.58 -8.85 16.37
CA PHE A 262 -2.94 -9.37 16.41
C PHE A 262 -3.80 -8.64 17.44
N TYR A 263 -3.33 -8.51 18.68
CA TYR A 263 -4.09 -7.85 19.75
C TYR A 263 -4.38 -6.37 19.45
N ASN A 264 -3.35 -5.63 19.01
CA ASN A 264 -3.53 -4.22 18.62
C ASN A 264 -4.49 -4.10 17.44
N TYR A 265 -4.36 -4.98 16.43
CA TYR A 265 -5.24 -4.98 15.27
C TYR A 265 -6.71 -5.20 15.67
N GLN A 266 -7.01 -6.20 16.51
CA GLN A 266 -8.38 -6.46 16.97
C GLN A 266 -8.96 -5.29 17.78
N THR A 267 -8.13 -4.69 18.64
CA THR A 267 -8.50 -3.51 19.43
C THR A 267 -8.89 -2.35 18.51
N ILE A 268 -8.03 -2.03 17.53
CA ILE A 268 -8.25 -0.93 16.58
C ILE A 268 -9.48 -1.21 15.70
N LYS A 269 -9.63 -2.45 15.21
CA LYS A 269 -10.79 -2.88 14.40
C LYS A 269 -12.11 -2.65 15.11
N THR A 270 -12.17 -2.96 16.40
CA THR A 270 -13.40 -2.78 17.20
C THR A 270 -13.79 -1.30 17.26
N CYS A 271 -12.81 -0.41 17.37
CA CYS A 271 -13.03 1.04 17.32
C CYS A 271 -13.44 1.51 15.92
N SER A 272 -12.79 1.04 14.86
CA SER A 272 -13.04 1.51 13.49
C SER A 272 -14.44 1.14 12.97
N LYS A 273 -14.98 0.00 13.40
CA LYS A 273 -16.38 -0.39 13.08
C LYS A 273 -17.43 0.59 13.57
N LYS A 274 -17.14 1.37 14.61
CA LYS A 274 -18.10 2.35 15.16
C LYS A 274 -18.17 3.62 14.31
N LYS A 275 -17.14 3.89 13.51
CA LYS A 275 -17.01 5.09 12.67
C LYS A 275 -16.37 4.71 11.32
N PRO A 276 -17.08 3.94 10.48
CA PRO A 276 -16.60 3.63 9.13
C PRO A 276 -16.49 4.91 8.30
N ASP A 277 -15.62 4.90 7.29
CA ASP A 277 -15.57 6.01 6.34
C ASP A 277 -16.85 6.02 5.48
N ILE A 278 -17.44 7.22 5.34
CA ILE A 278 -18.59 7.45 4.47
C ILE A 278 -18.06 7.82 3.09
N LEU A 279 -18.36 6.98 2.09
CA LEU A 279 -17.75 7.08 0.75
C LEU A 279 -18.58 7.88 -0.25
N GLN A 280 -19.87 8.09 0.01
CA GLN A 280 -20.81 8.81 -0.87
C GLN A 280 -21.86 9.58 -0.06
N GLY A 281 -22.53 10.55 -0.68
CA GLY A 281 -23.57 11.37 -0.06
C GLY A 281 -23.07 12.65 0.61
N SER A 282 -23.97 13.37 1.29
CA SER A 282 -23.69 14.66 1.94
C SER A 282 -22.71 14.58 3.11
N GLU A 283 -22.58 13.39 3.71
CA GLU A 283 -21.68 13.14 4.85
C GLU A 283 -20.30 12.61 4.42
N ALA A 284 -20.08 12.39 3.12
CA ALA A 284 -18.78 11.99 2.59
C ALA A 284 -17.75 13.10 2.83
N LYS A 285 -16.68 12.76 3.53
CA LYS A 285 -15.59 13.70 3.83
C LYS A 285 -14.51 13.56 2.78
N ALA A 286 -14.03 14.70 2.28
CA ALA A 286 -12.80 14.73 1.53
C ALA A 286 -11.64 14.62 2.52
N PHE A 287 -10.79 13.63 2.31
CA PHE A 287 -9.65 13.38 3.15
C PHE A 287 -8.35 13.56 2.36
N TRP A 288 -7.35 14.06 3.07
CA TRP A 288 -6.01 14.37 2.58
C TRP A 288 -4.98 13.79 3.53
#